data_AF-A0A0G4FDW0-F1
#
_entry.id   AF-A0A0G4FDW0-F1
#
_cell.length_a   1.000
_cell.length_b   1.000
_cell.length_c   1.000
_cell.angle_alpha   90.00
_cell.angle_beta   90.00
_cell.angle_gamma   90.00
#
_symmetry.space_group_name_H-M   'P 1'
#
loop_
_entity.id
_entity.type
_entity.pdbx_description
1 polymer ?
#
loop_
_entity_poly.entity_id
_entity_poly.type
_entity_poly.pdbx_seq_one_letter_code
_entity_poly.pdbx_strand_id
1 'polypeptide(L)'
;METIEHLFIGLEQCTLAPSLNNTKAVTAAEWPQRCDDSQLPAVVSEPSRGSAALPRDGDIVWRAQRASGVRYRWWYMTPDWPPEDFDYDGALRKLKLRRVEVDEWENAEDCEEGYTKVYEIKHYTGCFRDPSGRFIDVRPREGRPCYSDMIKKSERELAEMLVEAIQKQQRELEASSDDASGTKEALEEELTAAQRMLDSAT
;
A
#
# COMPACT_ATOMS: atom_id res chain seq x y z
N MET A 1 26.89 10.35 20.24
CA MET A 1 25.78 10.71 21.13
C MET A 1 24.67 11.24 20.26
N GLU A 2 23.74 10.37 19.90
CA GLU A 2 22.28 10.58 19.95
C GLU A 2 21.66 9.23 19.57
N THR A 3 20.93 8.67 20.52
CA THR A 3 20.33 7.34 20.55
C THR A 3 18.98 7.35 19.84
N ILE A 4 18.77 6.46 18.87
CA ILE A 4 17.45 6.17 18.31
C ILE A 4 16.89 4.98 19.07
N GLU A 5 16.16 5.25 20.15
CA GLU A 5 15.34 4.25 20.83
C GLU A 5 13.98 4.12 20.13
N HIS A 6 13.64 2.87 19.79
CA HIS A 6 12.31 2.25 19.81
C HIS A 6 11.07 3.08 19.43
N LEU A 7 10.42 2.65 18.35
CA LEU A 7 8.95 2.59 18.30
C LEU A 7 8.49 1.39 17.45
N PHE A 8 8.46 0.23 18.12
CA PHE A 8 7.59 -0.89 17.82
C PHE A 8 6.17 -0.51 18.29
N ILE A 9 5.17 -0.47 17.42
CA ILE A 9 3.76 -0.51 17.84
C ILE A 9 3.07 -1.66 17.13
N GLY A 10 2.54 -2.56 17.97
CA GLY A 10 1.94 -3.83 17.62
C GLY A 10 0.69 -3.72 16.77
N LEU A 11 0.53 -4.74 15.94
CA LEU A 11 -0.58 -4.98 15.06
C LEU A 11 -1.41 -6.10 15.69
N GLU A 12 -2.18 -5.79 16.72
CA GLU A 12 -3.14 -6.75 17.30
C GLU A 12 -4.44 -6.06 17.75
N GLN A 13 -5.53 -6.56 17.16
CA GLN A 13 -6.89 -6.67 17.70
C GLN A 13 -7.74 -5.37 17.81
N CYS A 14 -8.52 -5.11 16.75
CA CYS A 14 -9.77 -4.36 16.84
C CYS A 14 -10.94 -5.31 16.58
N THR A 15 -11.32 -6.08 17.59
CA THR A 15 -12.69 -6.56 17.77
C THR A 15 -13.24 -5.85 18.98
N LEU A 16 -14.30 -5.06 18.81
CA LEU A 16 -15.36 -4.82 19.81
C LEU A 16 -16.45 -3.93 19.17
N ALA A 17 -17.70 -4.38 19.37
CA ALA A 17 -18.92 -3.87 18.77
C ALA A 17 -19.33 -2.46 19.26
N PRO A 18 -20.18 -1.72 18.52
CA PRO A 18 -20.69 -0.43 18.95
C PRO A 18 -21.82 -0.58 19.97
N SER A 19 -21.62 -0.02 21.17
CA SER A 19 -22.68 0.31 22.13
C SER A 19 -23.45 1.53 21.64
N LEU A 20 -24.77 1.41 21.66
CA LEU A 20 -25.77 2.44 21.38
C LEU A 20 -25.71 3.62 22.38
N ASN A 21 -26.27 4.74 21.90
CA ASN A 21 -26.72 5.95 22.59
C ASN A 21 -25.73 7.13 22.63
N ASN A 22 -25.90 8.10 21.71
CA ASN A 22 -26.68 9.31 22.05
C ASN A 22 -27.02 10.13 20.80
N THR A 23 -28.30 10.40 20.65
CA THR A 23 -28.99 11.22 19.65
C THR A 23 -28.53 12.69 19.64
N LYS A 24 -28.16 13.20 18.46
CA LYS A 24 -28.66 14.48 17.94
C LYS A 24 -28.93 14.35 16.44
N ALA A 25 -30.20 14.46 16.09
CA ALA A 25 -30.67 14.55 14.72
C ALA A 25 -30.15 15.86 14.10
N VAL A 26 -29.45 15.74 12.99
CA VAL A 26 -29.29 16.86 12.04
C VAL A 26 -30.16 16.50 10.85
N THR A 27 -31.18 17.34 10.68
CA THR A 27 -32.22 17.27 9.67
C THR A 27 -31.65 17.35 8.26
N ALA A 28 -32.22 16.55 7.37
CA ALA A 28 -32.00 16.61 5.93
C ALA A 28 -32.50 17.94 5.37
N ALA A 29 -31.58 18.89 5.13
CA ALA A 29 -31.80 20.02 4.24
C ALA A 29 -30.44 20.57 3.79
N GLU A 30 -30.34 20.83 2.49
CA GLU A 30 -29.27 21.58 1.81
C GLU A 30 -27.93 20.86 1.60
N TRP A 31 -27.93 19.94 0.63
CA TRP A 31 -26.74 19.65 -0.17
C TRP A 31 -26.76 20.54 -1.43
N PRO A 32 -25.67 21.27 -1.75
CA PRO A 32 -25.56 21.97 -3.02
C PRO A 32 -25.53 20.96 -4.19
N GLN A 33 -26.30 21.28 -5.23
CA GLN A 33 -26.55 20.46 -6.41
C GLN A 33 -25.26 19.95 -7.07
N ARG A 34 -25.09 18.63 -7.08
CA ARG A 34 -24.13 17.95 -7.96
C ARG A 34 -24.65 17.99 -9.39
N CYS A 35 -23.72 18.20 -10.33
CA CYS A 35 -23.98 18.01 -11.75
C CYS A 35 -24.30 16.53 -12.04
N ASP A 36 -25.33 16.35 -12.86
CA ASP A 36 -25.95 15.15 -13.42
C ASP A 36 -25.05 13.89 -13.58
N ASP A 37 -25.42 12.80 -12.91
CA ASP A 37 -24.81 11.45 -13.00
C ASP A 37 -25.56 10.52 -13.97
N SER A 38 -26.39 11.05 -14.87
CA SER A 38 -27.13 10.25 -15.84
C SER A 38 -26.30 9.85 -17.07
N GLN A 39 -25.23 9.07 -16.86
CA GLN A 39 -24.62 8.21 -17.91
C GLN A 39 -23.52 7.29 -17.35
N LEU A 40 -23.91 6.19 -16.70
CA LEU A 40 -23.03 5.02 -16.56
C LEU A 40 -23.66 3.84 -17.32
N PRO A 41 -22.99 3.28 -18.34
CA PRO A 41 -23.53 2.17 -19.11
C PRO A 41 -23.57 0.87 -18.30
N ALA A 42 -24.54 0.03 -18.68
CA ALA A 42 -24.95 -1.21 -18.06
C ALA A 42 -23.81 -2.24 -17.87
N VAL A 43 -23.95 -3.01 -16.79
CA VAL A 43 -23.28 -4.29 -16.51
C VAL A 43 -23.06 -5.10 -17.80
N VAL A 44 -21.80 -5.27 -18.19
CA VAL A 44 -21.39 -6.27 -19.17
C VAL A 44 -21.21 -7.58 -18.44
N SER A 45 -22.04 -8.56 -18.82
CA SER A 45 -21.99 -9.94 -18.35
C SER A 45 -20.65 -10.59 -18.72
N GLU A 46 -20.01 -11.25 -17.76
CA GLU A 46 -18.74 -11.98 -17.96
C GLU A 46 -18.92 -13.15 -18.94
N PRO A 47 -17.97 -13.37 -19.88
CA PRO A 47 -17.94 -14.59 -20.67
C PRO A 47 -17.34 -15.74 -19.84
N SER A 48 -18.03 -16.88 -19.87
CA SER A 48 -17.64 -18.15 -19.27
C SER A 48 -16.20 -18.54 -19.64
N ARG A 49 -15.29 -18.51 -18.65
CA ARG A 49 -13.94 -19.06 -18.81
C ARG A 49 -13.91 -20.51 -18.35
N GLY A 50 -13.32 -21.33 -19.20
CA GLY A 50 -13.27 -22.79 -19.11
C GLY A 50 -12.64 -23.32 -17.82
N SER A 51 -12.95 -24.60 -17.59
CA SER A 51 -12.47 -25.44 -16.50
C SER A 51 -10.94 -25.46 -16.43
N ALA A 52 -10.38 -24.55 -15.64
CA ALA A 52 -9.08 -24.77 -15.00
C ALA A 52 -9.36 -25.50 -13.69
N ALA A 53 -8.70 -26.64 -13.47
CA ALA A 53 -8.78 -27.36 -12.20
C ALA A 53 -8.47 -26.38 -11.06
N LEU A 54 -9.41 -26.21 -10.13
CA LEU A 54 -9.21 -25.35 -8.98
C LEU A 54 -8.01 -25.88 -8.17
N PRO A 55 -7.10 -25.01 -7.70
CA PRO A 55 -5.97 -25.44 -6.88
C PRO A 55 -6.46 -26.20 -5.67
N ARG A 56 -5.70 -27.22 -5.21
CA ARG A 56 -6.07 -27.95 -3.99
C ARG A 56 -6.00 -26.98 -2.80
N ASP A 57 -6.80 -27.19 -1.76
CA ASP A 57 -6.85 -26.27 -0.61
C ASP A 57 -5.48 -26.01 0.04
N GLY A 58 -4.59 -27.00 0.04
CA GLY A 58 -3.20 -26.84 0.49
C GLY A 58 -2.37 -25.90 -0.40
N ASP A 59 -2.68 -25.84 -1.70
CA ASP A 59 -1.95 -25.03 -2.68
C ASP A 59 -2.20 -23.54 -2.54
N ILE A 60 -3.40 -23.18 -2.10
CA ILE A 60 -3.83 -21.79 -1.91
C ILE A 60 -3.17 -21.21 -0.65
N VAL A 61 -3.09 -22.01 0.42
CA VAL A 61 -2.54 -21.57 1.71
C VAL A 61 -1.04 -21.30 1.58
N TRP A 62 -0.27 -22.20 0.96
CA TRP A 62 1.17 -21.98 0.83
C TRP A 62 1.48 -20.80 -0.11
N ARG A 63 0.74 -20.64 -1.22
CA ARG A 63 0.94 -19.50 -2.13
C ARG A 63 0.66 -18.17 -1.44
N ALA A 64 -0.44 -18.11 -0.68
CA ALA A 64 -0.81 -16.92 0.06
C ALA A 64 0.24 -16.55 1.12
N GLN A 65 0.77 -17.55 1.83
CA GLN A 65 1.83 -17.34 2.82
C GLN A 65 3.09 -16.76 2.18
N ARG A 66 3.52 -17.31 1.03
CA ARG A 66 4.71 -16.86 0.31
C ARG A 66 4.54 -15.48 -0.30
N ALA A 67 3.41 -15.24 -0.98
CA ALA A 67 3.09 -13.92 -1.50
C ALA A 67 2.99 -12.87 -0.38
N SER A 68 2.60 -13.27 0.84
CA SER A 68 2.63 -12.39 2.01
C SER A 68 4.06 -12.14 2.51
N GLY A 69 4.91 -13.17 2.60
CA GLY A 69 6.32 -13.03 2.97
C GLY A 69 7.11 -12.13 2.02
N VAL A 70 6.87 -12.27 0.71
CA VAL A 70 7.39 -11.37 -0.34
C VAL A 70 6.84 -9.97 -0.11
N ARG A 71 5.54 -9.82 0.12
CA ARG A 71 4.94 -8.50 0.35
C ARG A 71 5.54 -7.79 1.55
N TYR A 72 5.81 -8.46 2.66
CA TYR A 72 6.40 -7.79 3.84
C TYR A 72 7.82 -7.31 3.61
N ARG A 73 8.48 -7.73 2.54
CA ARG A 73 9.88 -7.41 2.25
C ARG A 73 10.02 -6.68 0.92
N TRP A 74 8.92 -6.09 0.45
CA TRP A 74 8.83 -5.58 -0.90
C TRP A 74 9.90 -4.54 -1.23
N TRP A 75 10.20 -3.69 -0.26
CA TRP A 75 11.20 -2.64 -0.37
C TRP A 75 12.62 -3.17 -0.60
N TYR A 76 12.88 -4.45 -0.33
CA TYR A 76 14.18 -5.05 -0.61
C TYR A 76 14.32 -5.47 -2.07
N MET A 77 13.28 -5.98 -2.74
CA MET A 77 13.44 -6.59 -4.07
C MET A 77 12.83 -5.81 -5.23
N THR A 78 11.91 -4.88 -4.98
CA THR A 78 11.36 -4.06 -6.07
C THR A 78 12.10 -2.74 -6.21
N PRO A 79 12.10 -2.13 -7.41
CA PRO A 79 12.54 -0.74 -7.56
C PRO A 79 11.78 0.19 -6.62
N ASP A 80 12.38 1.36 -6.34
CA ASP A 80 11.74 2.38 -5.54
C ASP A 80 10.38 2.77 -6.15
N TRP A 81 9.38 2.81 -5.28
CA TRP A 81 8.03 3.23 -5.64
C TRP A 81 7.48 4.16 -4.57
N PRO A 82 6.93 5.33 -4.96
CA PRO A 82 6.84 5.87 -6.33
C PRO A 82 8.21 6.20 -6.96
N PRO A 83 8.30 6.28 -8.30
CA PRO A 83 9.49 6.79 -8.98
C PRO A 83 9.84 8.21 -8.53
N GLU A 84 11.14 8.50 -8.36
CA GLU A 84 11.62 9.82 -7.91
C GLU A 84 11.25 10.96 -8.87
N ASP A 85 11.10 10.65 -10.16
CA ASP A 85 10.80 11.59 -11.24
C ASP A 85 9.30 11.77 -11.52
N PHE A 86 8.43 11.21 -10.66
CA PHE A 86 6.99 11.28 -10.87
C PHE A 86 6.44 12.72 -10.67
N ASP A 87 5.78 13.26 -11.70
CA ASP A 87 5.16 14.59 -11.68
C ASP A 87 3.83 14.61 -10.88
N TYR A 88 3.96 14.82 -9.57
CA TYR A 88 2.83 14.96 -8.65
C TYR A 88 1.94 16.18 -8.98
N ASP A 89 2.53 17.31 -9.35
CA ASP A 89 1.77 18.52 -9.68
C ASP A 89 0.95 18.31 -10.95
N GLY A 90 1.50 17.61 -11.94
CA GLY A 90 0.76 17.18 -13.13
C GLY A 90 -0.39 16.24 -12.81
N ALA A 91 -0.20 15.31 -11.87
CA ALA A 91 -1.26 14.43 -11.40
C ALA A 91 -2.37 15.20 -10.67
N LEU A 92 -2.02 16.17 -9.83
CA LEU A 92 -2.97 17.06 -9.15
C LEU A 92 -3.75 17.93 -10.13
N ARG A 93 -3.08 18.53 -11.13
CA ARG A 93 -3.73 19.36 -12.15
C ARG A 93 -4.80 18.59 -12.93
N LYS A 94 -4.54 17.32 -13.28
CA LYS A 94 -5.53 16.45 -13.94
C LYS A 94 -6.80 16.23 -13.11
N LEU A 95 -6.68 16.30 -11.78
CA LEU A 95 -7.78 16.16 -10.83
C LEU A 95 -8.42 17.50 -10.43
N LYS A 96 -7.99 18.62 -11.03
CA LYS A 96 -8.35 19.98 -10.63
C LYS A 96 -8.04 20.27 -9.16
N LEU A 97 -6.86 19.87 -8.72
CA LEU A 97 -6.33 20.12 -7.38
C LEU A 97 -5.10 21.01 -7.46
N ARG A 98 -4.93 21.89 -6.48
CA ARG A 98 -3.77 22.79 -6.35
C ARG A 98 -3.06 22.51 -5.04
N ARG A 99 -1.77 22.19 -5.10
CA ARG A 99 -0.93 22.06 -3.91
C ARG A 99 -0.77 23.42 -3.23
N VAL A 100 -0.91 23.44 -1.91
CA VAL A 100 -0.68 24.58 -1.02
C VAL A 100 0.20 24.10 0.13
N GLU A 101 1.15 24.93 0.54
CA GLU A 101 1.98 24.64 1.70
C GLU A 101 1.16 24.69 2.98
N VAL A 102 1.52 23.85 3.96
CA VAL A 102 0.75 23.74 5.21
C VAL A 102 0.68 25.09 5.95
N ASP A 103 1.73 25.90 5.86
CA ASP A 103 1.80 27.23 6.51
C ASP A 103 0.83 28.24 5.87
N GLU A 104 0.49 28.06 4.59
CA GLU A 104 -0.42 28.93 3.84
C GLU A 104 -1.85 28.41 3.82
N TRP A 105 -2.08 27.19 4.34
CA TRP A 105 -3.33 26.45 4.25
C TRP A 105 -4.55 27.24 4.76
N GLU A 106 -4.42 27.89 5.91
CA GLU A 106 -5.48 28.65 6.56
C GLU A 106 -5.80 29.96 5.82
N ASN A 107 -4.84 30.50 5.08
CA ASN A 107 -4.99 31.77 4.36
C ASN A 107 -5.42 31.60 2.90
N ALA A 108 -5.12 30.45 2.30
CA ALA A 108 -5.48 30.16 0.91
C ALA A 108 -6.98 29.91 0.76
N GLU A 109 -7.56 30.36 -0.35
CA GLU A 109 -8.97 30.06 -0.67
C GLU A 109 -9.18 28.57 -0.95
N ASP A 110 -10.32 28.03 -0.51
CA ASP A 110 -10.64 26.61 -0.65
C ASP A 110 -10.73 26.16 -2.12
N CYS A 111 -11.18 27.06 -2.99
CA CYS A 111 -11.29 26.85 -4.42
C CYS A 111 -10.89 28.13 -5.15
N GLU A 112 -9.86 28.03 -5.98
CA GLU A 112 -9.34 29.14 -6.78
C GLU A 112 -9.30 28.69 -8.24
N GLU A 113 -9.94 29.46 -9.14
CA GLU A 113 -10.03 29.14 -10.57
C GLU A 113 -10.55 27.72 -10.88
N GLY A 114 -11.37 27.15 -9.99
CA GLY A 114 -11.92 25.80 -10.13
C GLY A 114 -10.95 24.68 -9.72
N TYR A 115 -9.80 25.03 -9.11
CA TYR A 115 -8.89 24.11 -8.45
C TYR A 115 -9.13 24.11 -6.94
N THR A 116 -9.36 22.95 -6.36
CA THR A 116 -9.47 22.81 -4.90
C THR A 116 -8.08 22.77 -4.28
N LYS A 117 -7.84 23.57 -3.24
CA LYS A 117 -6.56 23.52 -2.52
C LYS A 117 -6.37 22.16 -1.84
N VAL A 118 -5.14 21.67 -1.82
CA VAL A 118 -4.75 20.47 -1.08
C VAL A 118 -3.37 20.67 -0.47
N TYR A 119 -3.11 20.08 0.68
CA TYR A 119 -1.76 20.06 1.26
C TYR A 119 -1.22 18.64 1.30
N GLU A 120 0.11 18.51 1.20
CA GLU A 120 0.78 17.22 1.25
C GLU A 120 0.91 16.73 2.70
N ILE A 121 0.65 15.44 2.92
CA ILE A 121 0.77 14.84 4.25
C ILE A 121 2.24 14.58 4.54
N LYS A 122 2.72 15.14 5.66
CA LYS A 122 4.11 14.98 6.11
C LYS A 122 4.50 13.49 6.15
N HIS A 123 5.67 13.17 5.59
CA HIS A 123 6.23 11.81 5.46
C HIS A 123 5.51 10.86 4.48
N TYR A 124 4.46 11.32 3.80
CA TYR A 124 3.74 10.53 2.80
C TYR A 124 3.70 11.27 1.46
N THR A 125 4.84 11.31 0.77
CA THR A 125 4.97 11.97 -0.54
C THR A 125 3.92 11.46 -1.52
N GLY A 126 3.24 12.37 -2.22
CA GLY A 126 2.17 12.03 -3.16
C GLY A 126 0.81 11.73 -2.51
N CYS A 127 0.69 11.84 -1.18
CA CYS A 127 -0.57 11.75 -0.47
C CYS A 127 -0.99 13.14 0.02
N PHE A 128 -2.22 13.53 -0.26
CA PHE A 128 -2.74 14.87 -0.01
C PHE A 128 -4.04 14.83 0.80
N ARG A 129 -4.37 15.97 1.43
CA ARG A 129 -5.66 16.18 2.08
C ARG A 129 -6.30 17.47 1.58
N ASP A 130 -7.61 17.42 1.36
CA ASP A 130 -8.44 18.56 0.94
C ASP A 130 -9.15 19.24 2.14
N PRO A 131 -9.85 20.38 1.95
CA PRO A 131 -10.55 21.08 3.02
C PRO A 131 -11.70 20.27 3.64
N SER A 132 -12.26 19.32 2.88
CA SER A 132 -13.28 18.41 3.40
C SER A 132 -12.72 17.28 4.27
N GLY A 133 -11.39 17.18 4.37
CA GLY A 133 -10.69 16.11 5.08
C GLY A 133 -10.52 14.83 4.26
N ARG A 134 -10.84 14.85 2.97
CA ARG A 134 -10.69 13.69 2.08
C ARG A 134 -9.21 13.41 1.85
N PHE A 135 -8.82 12.15 2.00
CA PHE A 135 -7.50 11.65 1.64
C PHE A 135 -7.42 11.40 0.13
N ILE A 136 -6.39 11.94 -0.51
CA ILE A 136 -6.18 11.87 -1.95
C ILE A 136 -4.78 11.30 -2.21
N ASP A 137 -4.73 10.08 -2.75
CA ASP A 137 -3.48 9.45 -3.16
C ASP A 137 -3.31 9.60 -4.68
N VAL A 138 -2.30 10.35 -5.10
CA VAL A 138 -1.99 10.58 -6.52
C VAL A 138 -0.75 9.80 -6.98
N ARG A 139 -0.21 8.90 -6.15
CA ARG A 139 0.93 8.06 -6.52
C ARG A 139 0.57 7.17 -7.72
N PRO A 140 1.55 6.84 -8.58
CA PRO A 140 1.30 6.07 -9.80
C PRO A 140 0.77 4.68 -9.48
N ARG A 141 -0.33 4.28 -10.13
CA ARG A 141 -0.88 2.93 -9.94
C ARG A 141 0.02 1.84 -10.51
N GLU A 142 0.81 2.18 -11.50
CA GLU A 142 1.77 1.28 -12.14
C GLU A 142 3.00 1.09 -11.24
N GLY A 143 3.57 -0.11 -11.25
CA GLY A 143 4.73 -0.46 -10.44
C GLY A 143 4.46 -0.59 -8.94
N ARG A 144 3.26 -0.24 -8.45
CA ARG A 144 2.94 -0.34 -7.02
C ARG A 144 3.04 -1.80 -6.54
N PRO A 145 3.80 -2.08 -5.47
CA PRO A 145 3.85 -3.41 -4.88
C PRO A 145 2.47 -3.76 -4.30
N CYS A 146 1.76 -4.68 -4.93
CA CYS A 146 0.45 -5.10 -4.45
C CYS A 146 0.30 -6.62 -4.44
N TYR A 147 -0.44 -7.12 -3.45
CA TYR A 147 -0.65 -8.57 -3.28
C TYR A 147 -1.27 -9.24 -4.48
N SER A 148 -2.25 -8.57 -5.09
CA SER A 148 -2.98 -9.11 -6.23
C SER A 148 -2.06 -9.40 -7.39
N ASP A 149 -0.94 -8.69 -7.51
CA ASP A 149 0.05 -8.96 -8.55
C ASP A 149 1.07 -10.01 -8.10
N MET A 150 1.43 -10.02 -6.81
CA MET A 150 2.31 -11.06 -6.24
C MET A 150 1.70 -12.46 -6.35
N ILE A 151 0.41 -12.64 -6.04
CA ILE A 151 -0.22 -13.98 -6.09
C ILE A 151 -0.41 -14.53 -7.51
N LYS A 152 -0.30 -13.67 -8.53
CA LYS A 152 -0.34 -14.08 -9.95
C LYS A 152 1.02 -14.59 -10.43
N LYS A 153 2.11 -14.31 -9.71
CA LYS A 153 3.45 -14.79 -10.06
C LYS A 153 3.55 -16.30 -9.85
N SER A 154 4.45 -16.92 -10.60
CA SER A 154 4.74 -18.34 -10.46
C SER A 154 5.40 -18.63 -9.10
N GLU A 155 5.33 -19.90 -8.68
CA GLU A 155 5.95 -20.36 -7.45
C GLU A 155 7.45 -20.08 -7.40
N ARG A 156 8.12 -20.34 -8.52
CA ARG A 156 9.54 -20.12 -8.70
C ARG A 156 9.87 -18.63 -8.57
N GLU A 157 9.17 -17.75 -9.28
CA GLU A 157 9.39 -16.30 -9.18
C GLU A 157 9.18 -15.79 -7.74
N LEU A 158 8.16 -16.28 -7.03
CA LEU A 158 7.93 -15.91 -5.63
C LEU A 158 9.07 -16.38 -4.72
N ALA A 159 9.62 -17.57 -4.95
CA ALA A 159 10.76 -18.08 -4.21
C ALA A 159 12.04 -17.27 -4.50
N GLU A 160 12.33 -16.98 -5.78
CA GLU A 160 13.46 -16.14 -6.18
C GLU A 160 13.39 -14.74 -5.53
N MET A 161 12.22 -14.10 -5.60
CA MET A 161 12.00 -12.79 -4.99
C MET A 161 12.19 -12.82 -3.46
N LEU A 162 11.72 -13.89 -2.79
CA LEU A 162 11.87 -14.04 -1.35
C LEU A 162 13.34 -14.24 -0.94
N VAL A 163 14.07 -15.09 -1.66
CA VAL A 163 15.51 -15.31 -1.44
C VAL A 163 16.28 -14.01 -1.59
N GLU A 164 16.05 -13.26 -2.67
CA GLU A 164 16.70 -11.98 -2.91
C GLU A 164 16.41 -10.97 -1.78
N ALA A 165 15.15 -10.89 -1.36
CA ALA A 165 14.73 -9.98 -0.30
C ALA A 165 15.38 -10.30 1.05
N ILE A 166 15.45 -11.57 1.43
CA ILE A 166 16.09 -12.01 2.69
C ILE A 166 17.60 -11.74 2.64
N GLN A 167 18.26 -12.01 1.52
CA GLN A 167 19.69 -11.74 1.36
C GLN A 167 20.02 -10.24 1.44
N LYS A 168 19.17 -9.37 0.89
CA LYS A 168 19.32 -7.91 1.05
C LYS A 168 19.10 -7.48 2.50
N GLN A 169 18.08 -8.01 3.16
CA GLN A 169 17.81 -7.76 4.57
C GLN A 169 19.00 -8.17 5.47
N GLN A 170 19.61 -9.33 5.21
CA GLN A 170 20.80 -9.77 5.93
C GLN A 170 21.99 -8.82 5.74
N ARG A 171 22.25 -8.38 4.50
CA ARG A 171 23.34 -7.42 4.22
C ARG A 171 23.17 -6.10 4.95
N GLU A 172 21.95 -5.56 5.00
CA GLU A 172 21.68 -4.34 5.76
C GLU A 172 21.86 -4.54 7.26
N LEU A 173 21.40 -5.69 7.78
CA LEU A 173 21.54 -6.02 9.19
C LEU A 173 23.01 -6.24 9.59
N GLU A 174 23.84 -6.80 8.70
CA GLU A 174 25.28 -6.93 8.87
C GLU A 174 26.01 -5.58 8.83
N ALA A 175 25.52 -4.63 8.03
CA ALA A 175 26.05 -3.27 7.96
C ALA A 175 25.63 -2.41 9.16
N SER A 176 24.52 -2.74 9.82
CA SER A 176 24.08 -2.07 11.04
C SER A 176 25.01 -2.39 12.22
N SER A 177 25.18 -1.42 13.13
CA SER A 177 25.99 -1.60 14.34
C SER A 177 25.29 -2.39 15.45
N ASP A 178 24.05 -2.82 15.23
CA ASP A 178 23.19 -3.39 16.25
C ASP A 178 23.50 -4.89 16.45
N ASP A 179 23.55 -5.33 17.71
CA ASP A 179 23.65 -6.75 18.04
C ASP A 179 22.29 -7.44 17.83
N ALA A 180 22.05 -7.80 16.57
CA ALA A 180 20.86 -8.51 16.12
C ALA A 180 21.13 -10.00 15.85
N SER A 181 22.00 -10.64 16.66
CA SER A 181 22.40 -12.05 16.48
C SER A 181 21.22 -13.02 16.38
N GLY A 182 20.21 -12.89 17.24
CA GLY A 182 19.00 -13.73 17.16
C GLY A 182 18.16 -13.50 15.89
N THR A 183 18.12 -12.27 15.38
CA THR A 183 17.44 -11.95 14.11
C THR A 183 18.21 -12.50 12.92
N LYS A 184 19.55 -12.51 12.98
CA LYS A 184 20.40 -13.09 11.93
C LYS A 184 20.17 -14.60 11.80
N GLU A 185 20.17 -15.33 12.90
CA GLU A 185 19.92 -16.78 12.92
C GLU A 185 18.54 -17.12 12.33
N ALA A 186 17.49 -16.39 12.74
CA ALA A 186 16.14 -16.58 12.19
C ALA A 186 16.07 -16.32 10.67
N LEU A 187 16.78 -15.31 10.16
CA LEU A 187 16.84 -15.02 8.73
C LEU A 187 17.62 -16.08 7.96
N GLU A 188 18.66 -16.68 8.54
CA GLU A 188 19.40 -17.80 7.93
C GLU A 188 18.54 -19.06 7.80
N GLU A 189 17.72 -19.37 8.81
CA GLU A 189 16.74 -20.45 8.74
C GLU A 189 15.69 -20.19 7.64
N GLU A 190 15.15 -18.97 7.58
CA GLU A 190 14.18 -18.57 6.56
C GLU A 190 14.79 -18.63 5.15
N LEU A 191 16.04 -18.17 4.98
CA LEU A 191 16.76 -18.25 3.72
C LEU A 191 16.95 -19.70 3.27
N THR A 192 17.35 -20.58 4.19
CA THR A 192 17.53 -22.00 3.90
C THR A 192 16.21 -22.65 3.46
N ALA A 193 15.10 -22.32 4.12
CA ALA A 193 13.78 -22.78 3.73
C ALA A 193 13.37 -22.27 2.34
N ALA A 194 13.60 -20.97 2.06
CA ALA A 194 13.31 -20.36 0.77
C ALA A 194 14.16 -20.96 -0.37
N GLN A 195 15.43 -21.27 -0.11
CA GLN A 195 16.32 -21.89 -1.09
C GLN A 195 15.89 -23.33 -1.42
N ARG A 196 15.57 -24.15 -0.42
CA ARG A 196 15.02 -25.50 -0.64
C ARG A 196 13.76 -25.47 -1.49
N MET A 197 12.93 -24.45 -1.30
CA MET A 197 11.72 -24.27 -2.10
C MET A 197 12.05 -23.90 -3.55
N LEU A 198 13.01 -23.00 -3.77
CA LEU A 198 13.47 -22.66 -5.11
C LEU A 198 14.00 -23.90 -5.84
N ASP A 199 14.78 -24.74 -5.15
CA ASP A 199 15.31 -25.97 -5.71
C ASP A 199 14.19 -26.97 -6.07
N SER A 200 13.14 -27.04 -5.24
CA SER A 200 11.95 -27.90 -5.48
C SER A 200 11.02 -27.40 -6.58
N ALA A 201 11.12 -26.14 -6.98
CA ALA A 201 10.30 -25.51 -8.02
C ALA A 201 10.93 -25.62 -9.43
N THR A 202 11.94 -26.50 -9.59
CA THR A 202 12.64 -26.81 -10.84
C THR A 202 11.93 -27.90 -11.62
#